data_AF-A0A3M7QBN6-F1
#
_entry.id   AF-A0A3M7QBN6-F1
#
_cell.length_a   1.000
_cell.length_b   1.000
_cell.length_c   1.000
_cell.angle_alpha   90.00
_cell.angle_beta   90.00
_cell.angle_gamma   90.00
#
_symmetry.space_group_name_H-M   'P 1'
#
loop_
_entity.id
_entity.type
_entity.pdbx_description
1 polymer ?
#
loop_
_entity_poly.entity_id
_entity_poly.type
_entity_poly.pdbx_seq_one_letter_code
_entity_poly.pdbx_strand_id
1 'polypeptide(L)'
;MLKNDRQHRHLVLTDEEKIILEEALEILEVFYEITLRISVESVGTASLIIPSILLLKSVLKTDLQDGNFKGCFKKNLILYVDFYDEKYSLSDNRHLILSTFLNPKYKKFSKALKTAQVNFLNISRELIRIKLPELKDSLSLKVSEIRSSLKNTAEKKKVQLSDSSDDESDKDEIGD
;
A
#
# COMPACT_ATOMS: atom_id res chain seq x y z
N MET A 1 -19.31 -59.48 11.92
CA MET A 1 -18.22 -58.53 11.61
C MET A 1 -17.99 -58.52 10.10
N LEU A 2 -17.70 -57.34 9.52
CA LEU A 2 -17.25 -57.09 8.14
C LEU A 2 -18.29 -57.20 7.00
N LYS A 3 -19.05 -56.13 6.75
CA LYS A 3 -19.63 -55.81 5.42
C LYS A 3 -19.56 -54.33 5.02
N ASN A 4 -19.32 -53.40 5.96
CA ASN A 4 -19.25 -51.96 5.67
C ASN A 4 -17.89 -51.45 5.13
N ASP A 5 -16.79 -52.22 5.22
CA ASP A 5 -15.45 -51.73 4.85
C ASP A 5 -15.16 -51.61 3.34
N ARG A 6 -16.05 -52.09 2.47
CA ARG A 6 -15.85 -51.98 1.00
C ARG A 6 -16.50 -50.75 0.40
N GLN A 7 -17.51 -50.17 1.05
CA GLN A 7 -18.29 -49.06 0.50
C GLN A 7 -17.57 -47.70 0.55
N HIS A 8 -16.47 -47.58 1.28
CA HIS A 8 -15.76 -46.31 1.45
C HIS A 8 -14.31 -46.34 0.94
N ARG A 9 -13.86 -47.41 0.26
CA ARG A 9 -12.47 -47.49 -0.25
C ARG A 9 -12.11 -46.40 -1.26
N HIS A 10 -13.09 -45.90 -2.01
CA HIS A 10 -12.92 -44.77 -2.93
C HIS A 10 -12.95 -43.40 -2.24
N LEU A 11 -13.27 -43.35 -0.94
CA LEU A 11 -13.21 -42.14 -0.11
C LEU A 11 -11.87 -42.01 0.62
N VAL A 12 -10.99 -43.00 0.51
CA VAL A 12 -9.65 -42.99 1.09
C VAL A 12 -8.67 -42.59 0.01
N LEU A 13 -7.99 -41.46 0.21
CA LEU A 13 -6.95 -40.98 -0.69
C LEU A 13 -5.84 -42.02 -0.79
N THR A 14 -5.41 -42.27 -2.03
CA THR A 14 -4.18 -42.99 -2.34
C THR A 14 -2.96 -42.21 -1.83
N ASP A 15 -1.83 -42.88 -1.66
CA ASP A 15 -0.63 -42.21 -1.17
C ASP A 15 -0.09 -41.21 -2.21
N GLU A 16 -0.23 -41.49 -3.50
CA GLU A 16 0.06 -40.53 -4.57
C GLU A 16 -0.84 -39.28 -4.50
N GLU A 17 -2.14 -39.45 -4.26
CA GLU A 17 -3.07 -38.32 -4.11
C GLU A 17 -2.74 -37.47 -2.88
N LYS A 18 -2.31 -38.09 -1.78
CA LYS A 18 -1.85 -37.35 -0.59
C LYS A 18 -0.60 -36.53 -0.89
N ILE A 19 0.38 -37.10 -1.60
CA ILE A 19 1.59 -36.37 -2.01
C ILE A 19 1.24 -35.17 -2.88
N ILE A 20 0.34 -35.35 -3.87
CA ILE A 20 -0.14 -34.26 -4.72
C ILE A 20 -0.80 -33.15 -3.89
N LEU A 21 -1.64 -33.53 -2.91
CA LEU A 21 -2.30 -32.57 -2.02
C LEU A 21 -1.29 -31.82 -1.15
N GLU A 22 -0.28 -32.50 -0.61
CA GLU A 22 0.81 -31.87 0.16
C GLU A 22 1.59 -30.87 -0.70
N GLU A 23 1.99 -31.26 -1.92
CA GLU A 23 2.67 -30.36 -2.86
C GLU A 23 1.81 -29.15 -3.24
N ALA A 24 0.50 -29.35 -3.43
CA ALA A 24 -0.43 -28.26 -3.72
C ALA A 24 -0.59 -27.30 -2.52
N LEU A 25 -0.74 -27.85 -1.31
CA LEU A 25 -0.87 -27.06 -0.08
C LEU A 25 0.37 -26.20 0.16
N GLU A 26 1.57 -26.74 -0.02
CA GLU A 26 2.83 -26.01 0.13
C GLU A 26 2.88 -24.76 -0.78
N ILE A 27 2.41 -24.89 -2.03
CA ILE A 27 2.36 -23.76 -2.97
C ILE A 27 1.25 -22.77 -2.60
N LEU A 28 0.05 -23.27 -2.28
CA LEU A 28 -1.14 -22.45 -2.02
C LEU A 28 -1.07 -21.73 -0.67
N GLU A 29 -0.34 -22.25 0.30
CA GLU A 29 -0.11 -21.61 1.60
C GLU A 29 0.48 -20.20 1.42
N VAL A 30 1.38 -20.01 0.46
CA VAL A 30 1.97 -18.69 0.17
C VAL A 30 0.91 -17.71 -0.34
N PHE A 31 -0.04 -18.17 -1.17
CA PHE A 31 -1.14 -17.34 -1.64
C PHE A 31 -2.09 -16.98 -0.50
N TYR A 32 -2.39 -17.93 0.37
CA TYR A 32 -3.21 -17.72 1.56
C TYR A 32 -2.59 -16.65 2.48
N GLU A 33 -1.31 -16.78 2.81
CA GLU A 33 -0.57 -15.82 3.64
C GLU A 33 -0.53 -14.41 3.04
N ILE A 34 -0.32 -14.31 1.73
CA ILE A 34 -0.36 -13.03 1.02
C ILE A 34 -1.77 -12.43 1.08
N THR A 35 -2.79 -13.24 0.85
CA THR A 35 -4.19 -12.82 0.89
C THR A 35 -4.55 -12.29 2.27
N LEU A 36 -4.19 -13.00 3.34
CA LEU A 36 -4.40 -12.55 4.71
C LEU A 36 -3.77 -11.18 4.96
N ARG A 37 -2.53 -10.97 4.52
CA ARG A 37 -1.81 -9.71 4.72
C ARG A 37 -2.41 -8.54 3.95
N ILE A 38 -2.91 -8.78 2.73
CA ILE A 38 -3.50 -7.75 1.88
C ILE A 38 -4.94 -7.43 2.30
N SER A 39 -5.66 -8.39 2.89
CA SER A 39 -7.03 -8.19 3.38
C SER A 39 -7.12 -7.45 4.72
N VAL A 40 -6.00 -7.04 5.31
CA VAL A 40 -6.00 -6.25 6.56
C VAL A 40 -6.47 -4.83 6.29
N GLU A 41 -7.59 -4.44 6.90
CA GLU A 41 -8.17 -3.09 6.75
C GLU A 41 -7.43 -2.00 7.56
N SER A 42 -6.67 -2.39 8.58
CA SER A 42 -6.04 -1.47 9.54
C SER A 42 -4.69 -0.91 9.09
N VAL A 43 -4.14 -1.34 7.95
CA VAL A 43 -2.80 -0.96 7.49
C VAL A 43 -2.82 -0.66 5.99
N GLY A 44 -1.98 0.28 5.52
CA GLY A 44 -1.82 0.54 4.09
C GLY A 44 -1.25 -0.66 3.33
N THR A 45 -2.10 -1.36 2.58
CA THR A 45 -1.78 -2.61 1.88
C THR A 45 -1.07 -2.41 0.54
N ALA A 46 -1.15 -1.21 -0.05
CA ALA A 46 -0.45 -0.87 -1.30
C ALA A 46 1.06 -1.19 -1.23
N SER A 47 1.68 -0.96 -0.07
CA SER A 47 3.10 -1.22 0.15
C SER A 47 3.50 -2.70 0.11
N LEU A 48 2.52 -3.60 0.22
CA LEU A 48 2.69 -5.05 0.23
C LEU A 48 2.61 -5.67 -1.17
N ILE A 49 2.02 -4.99 -2.15
CA ILE A 49 1.71 -5.56 -3.47
C ILE A 49 2.98 -5.99 -4.22
N ILE A 50 3.95 -5.09 -4.38
CA ILE A 50 5.20 -5.42 -5.08
C ILE A 50 5.98 -6.55 -4.38
N PRO A 51 6.22 -6.50 -3.04
CA PRO A 51 6.85 -7.61 -2.33
C PRO A 51 6.11 -8.94 -2.49
N SER A 52 4.78 -8.93 -2.48
CA SER A 52 3.95 -10.13 -2.66
C SER A 52 4.10 -10.73 -4.05
N ILE A 53 4.05 -9.91 -5.11
CA ILE A 53 4.27 -10.39 -6.48
C ILE A 53 5.68 -10.96 -6.64
N LEU A 54 6.71 -10.29 -6.12
CA LEU A 54 8.09 -10.80 -6.17
C LEU A 54 8.25 -12.11 -5.40
N LEU A 55 7.59 -12.25 -4.25
CA LEU A 55 7.58 -13.49 -3.49
C LEU A 55 6.92 -14.63 -4.28
N LEU A 56 5.74 -14.38 -4.88
CA LEU A 56 5.06 -15.37 -5.72
C LEU A 56 5.94 -15.81 -6.90
N LYS A 57 6.56 -14.86 -7.62
CA LYS A 57 7.49 -15.19 -8.72
C LYS A 57 8.68 -16.05 -8.24
N SER A 58 9.18 -15.80 -7.04
CA SER A 58 10.27 -16.58 -6.45
C SER A 58 9.82 -18.01 -6.09
N VAL A 59 8.65 -18.17 -5.47
CA VAL A 59 8.12 -19.48 -5.02
C VAL A 59 7.70 -20.34 -6.20
N LEU A 60 7.13 -19.72 -7.24
CA LEU A 60 6.65 -20.40 -8.44
C LEU A 60 7.75 -20.66 -9.47
N LYS A 61 8.99 -20.28 -9.18
CA LYS A 61 10.12 -20.69 -10.00
C LYS A 61 10.25 -22.22 -9.92
N THR A 62 10.33 -22.86 -11.07
CA THR A 62 10.50 -24.31 -11.15
C THR A 62 11.93 -24.69 -10.78
N ASP A 63 12.09 -25.64 -9.87
CA ASP A 63 13.38 -26.17 -9.45
C ASP A 63 13.57 -27.60 -9.99
N LEU A 64 14.83 -28.03 -10.11
CA LEU A 64 15.16 -29.39 -10.57
C LEU A 64 14.69 -30.49 -9.61
N GLN A 65 14.38 -30.13 -8.36
CA GLN A 65 13.89 -31.04 -7.32
C GLN A 65 12.36 -31.09 -7.26
N ASP A 66 11.65 -30.28 -8.04
CA ASP A 66 10.19 -30.31 -8.07
C ASP A 66 9.72 -31.62 -8.75
N GLY A 67 8.79 -32.32 -8.11
CA GLY A 67 8.06 -33.42 -8.74
C GLY A 67 7.28 -32.97 -9.98
N ASN A 68 6.88 -33.93 -10.83
CA ASN A 68 6.16 -33.65 -12.08
C ASN A 68 4.92 -32.78 -11.85
N PHE A 69 4.13 -33.08 -10.81
CA PHE A 69 2.94 -32.30 -10.45
C PHE A 69 3.33 -30.90 -9.99
N LYS A 70 4.14 -30.77 -8.92
CA LYS A 70 4.62 -29.48 -8.39
C LYS A 70 5.18 -28.56 -9.47
N GLY A 71 6.05 -29.09 -10.33
CA GLY A 71 6.66 -28.32 -11.41
C GLY A 71 5.66 -27.83 -12.45
N CYS A 72 4.71 -28.69 -12.86
CA CYS A 72 3.63 -28.29 -13.77
C CYS A 72 2.67 -27.28 -13.13
N PHE A 73 2.34 -27.47 -11.86
CA PHE A 73 1.43 -26.60 -11.13
C PHE A 73 2.03 -25.19 -10.94
N LYS A 74 3.30 -25.10 -10.54
CA LYS A 74 4.06 -23.84 -10.49
C LYS A 74 4.08 -23.12 -11.84
N LYS A 75 4.35 -23.85 -12.94
CA LYS A 75 4.36 -23.30 -14.31
C LYS A 75 3.01 -22.73 -14.73
N ASN A 76 1.90 -23.34 -14.32
CA ASN A 76 0.57 -22.80 -14.62
C ASN A 76 0.30 -21.53 -13.80
N LEU A 77 0.62 -21.54 -12.51
CA LEU A 77 0.37 -20.40 -11.63
C LEU A 77 1.21 -19.17 -11.99
N ILE A 78 2.47 -19.35 -12.39
CA ILE A 78 3.32 -18.21 -12.77
C ILE A 78 2.77 -17.48 -14.00
N LEU A 79 2.12 -18.18 -14.94
CA LEU A 79 1.47 -17.54 -16.09
C LEU A 79 0.38 -16.55 -15.66
N TYR A 80 -0.41 -16.89 -14.62
CA TYR A 80 -1.41 -15.97 -14.09
C TYR A 80 -0.77 -14.79 -13.36
N VAL A 81 0.28 -15.04 -12.57
CA VAL A 81 1.01 -13.98 -11.86
C VAL A 81 1.62 -13.00 -12.85
N ASP A 82 2.28 -13.50 -13.91
CA ASP A 82 2.88 -12.66 -14.95
C ASP A 82 1.81 -11.90 -15.75
N PHE A 83 0.70 -12.56 -16.11
CA PHE A 83 -0.43 -11.90 -16.77
C PHE A 83 -0.97 -10.71 -15.96
N TYR A 84 -1.15 -10.87 -14.64
CA TYR A 84 -1.67 -9.79 -13.80
C TYR A 84 -0.64 -8.70 -13.51
N ASP A 85 0.63 -9.07 -13.37
CA ASP A 85 1.73 -8.10 -13.25
C ASP A 85 1.80 -7.21 -14.50
N GLU A 86 1.71 -7.78 -15.70
CA GLU A 86 1.70 -7.05 -16.96
C GLU A 86 0.42 -6.23 -17.14
N LYS A 87 -0.76 -6.87 -16.99
CA LYS A 87 -2.08 -6.23 -17.21
C LYS A 87 -2.29 -4.98 -16.37
N TYR A 88 -1.82 -4.99 -15.13
CA TYR A 88 -1.96 -3.86 -14.21
C TYR A 88 -0.66 -3.06 -14.06
N SER A 89 0.38 -3.41 -14.81
CA SER A 89 1.72 -2.82 -14.76
C SER A 89 2.22 -2.68 -13.32
N LEU A 90 2.04 -3.72 -12.49
CA LEU A 90 2.25 -3.63 -11.04
C LEU A 90 3.71 -3.27 -10.72
N SER A 91 4.64 -3.89 -11.44
CA SER A 91 6.08 -3.66 -11.29
C SER A 91 6.55 -2.26 -11.74
N ASP A 92 5.78 -1.58 -12.59
CA ASP A 92 6.09 -0.22 -13.09
C ASP A 92 5.20 0.87 -12.44
N ASN A 93 4.24 0.47 -11.62
CA ASN A 93 3.29 1.38 -11.00
C ASN A 93 3.98 2.24 -9.94
N ARG A 94 4.13 3.53 -10.25
CA ARG A 94 4.82 4.52 -9.41
C ARG A 94 4.24 4.61 -7.99
N HIS A 95 2.93 4.47 -7.82
CA HIS A 95 2.29 4.55 -6.51
C HIS A 95 2.62 3.31 -5.66
N LEU A 96 2.57 2.13 -6.26
CA LEU A 96 2.96 0.89 -5.59
C LEU A 96 4.44 0.93 -5.21
N ILE A 97 5.30 1.35 -6.15
CA ILE A 97 6.75 1.52 -5.93
C ILE A 97 7.01 2.44 -4.74
N LEU A 98 6.46 3.66 -4.76
CA LEU A 98 6.64 4.62 -3.67
C LEU A 98 6.09 4.10 -2.34
N SER A 99 4.92 3.47 -2.36
CA SER A 99 4.31 2.93 -1.14
C SER A 99 5.16 1.82 -0.52
N THR A 100 5.73 0.93 -1.33
CA THR A 100 6.66 -0.11 -0.88
C THR A 100 7.95 0.50 -0.36
N PHE A 101 8.50 1.51 -1.02
CA PHE A 101 9.72 2.19 -0.59
C PHE A 101 9.57 2.90 0.76
N LEU A 102 8.43 3.55 0.98
CA LEU A 102 8.15 4.28 2.22
C LEU A 102 7.93 3.35 3.42
N ASN A 103 7.63 2.07 3.18
CA ASN A 103 7.46 1.09 4.25
C ASN A 103 8.82 0.68 4.86
N PRO A 104 9.08 0.97 6.15
CA PRO A 104 10.37 0.69 6.79
C PRO A 104 10.77 -0.79 6.77
N LYS A 105 9.78 -1.71 6.73
CA LYS A 105 10.05 -3.16 6.66
C LYS A 105 10.79 -3.55 5.38
N TYR A 106 10.52 -2.84 4.27
CA TYR A 106 11.08 -3.15 2.96
C TYR A 106 12.22 -2.22 2.55
N LYS A 107 12.49 -1.14 3.30
CA LYS A 107 13.64 -0.23 3.08
C LYS A 107 14.99 -0.93 2.96
N LYS A 108 15.17 -2.10 3.59
CA LYS A 108 16.44 -2.84 3.55
C LYS A 108 16.59 -3.78 2.34
N PHE A 109 15.54 -4.03 1.54
CA PHE A 109 15.56 -4.83 0.30
C PHE A 109 16.55 -6.01 0.28
N SER A 110 16.70 -6.74 1.39
CA SER A 110 17.81 -7.69 1.57
C SER A 110 17.64 -9.02 0.82
N LYS A 111 16.47 -9.24 0.19
CA LYS A 111 16.10 -10.51 -0.46
C LYS A 111 15.68 -10.38 -1.94
N ALA A 112 15.70 -9.19 -2.54
CA ALA A 112 15.35 -9.02 -3.95
C ALA A 112 16.58 -9.16 -4.85
N LEU A 113 16.41 -9.61 -6.10
CA LEU A 113 17.46 -9.61 -7.12
C LEU A 113 18.06 -8.20 -7.24
N LYS A 114 19.40 -8.10 -7.13
CA LYS A 114 20.16 -6.84 -7.13
C LYS A 114 19.74 -5.87 -8.25
N THR A 115 19.41 -6.38 -9.44
CA THR A 115 18.96 -5.59 -10.60
C THR A 115 17.59 -4.96 -10.41
N ALA A 116 16.60 -5.71 -9.91
CA ALA A 116 15.27 -5.19 -9.61
C ALA A 116 15.33 -4.15 -8.47
N GLN A 117 16.18 -4.38 -7.46
CA GLN A 117 16.43 -3.44 -6.37
C GLN A 117 17.09 -2.15 -6.86
N VAL A 118 18.07 -2.22 -7.77
CA VAL A 118 18.73 -1.04 -8.33
C VAL A 118 17.77 -0.22 -9.20
N ASN A 119 16.99 -0.88 -10.07
CA ASN A 119 15.99 -0.18 -10.88
C ASN A 119 14.91 0.45 -10.00
N PHE A 120 14.41 -0.28 -8.99
CA PHE A 120 13.46 0.22 -8.02
C PHE A 120 14.00 1.43 -7.25
N LEU A 121 15.24 1.38 -6.76
CA LEU A 121 15.87 2.48 -6.02
C LEU A 121 16.12 3.69 -6.93
N ASN A 122 16.53 3.49 -8.17
CA ASN A 122 16.75 4.57 -9.12
C ASN A 122 15.44 5.26 -9.49
N ILE A 123 14.39 4.48 -9.82
CA ILE A 123 13.05 5.00 -10.11
C ILE A 123 12.49 5.73 -8.89
N SER A 124 12.61 5.15 -7.69
CA SER A 124 12.12 5.75 -6.44
C SER A 124 12.85 7.05 -6.10
N ARG A 125 14.18 7.09 -6.24
CA ARG A 125 14.97 8.32 -6.00
C ARG A 125 14.59 9.41 -6.98
N GLU A 126 14.42 9.07 -8.26
CA GLU A 126 14.09 10.07 -9.27
C GLU A 126 12.66 10.60 -9.09
N LEU A 127 11.71 9.73 -8.75
CA LEU A 127 10.36 10.14 -8.38
C LEU A 127 10.33 11.03 -7.15
N ILE A 128 11.08 10.69 -6.10
CA ILE A 128 11.20 11.54 -4.92
C ILE A 128 11.82 12.88 -5.30
N ARG A 129 12.89 12.88 -6.10
CA ARG A 129 13.55 14.12 -6.56
C ARG A 129 12.61 15.03 -7.34
N ILE A 130 11.71 14.47 -8.14
CA ILE A 130 10.71 15.22 -8.91
C ILE A 130 9.54 15.69 -8.03
N LYS A 131 9.08 14.84 -7.09
CA LYS A 131 7.89 15.12 -6.28
C LYS A 131 8.16 15.91 -5.01
N LEU A 132 9.38 15.91 -4.47
CA LEU A 132 9.74 16.71 -3.29
C LEU A 132 9.59 18.22 -3.53
N PRO A 133 10.06 18.78 -4.67
CA PRO A 133 9.84 20.17 -5.03
C PRO A 133 8.36 20.52 -5.14
N GLU A 134 7.57 19.71 -5.86
CA GLU A 134 6.12 19.92 -6.00
C GLU A 134 5.41 19.94 -4.63
N LEU A 135 5.79 19.02 -3.72
CA LEU A 135 5.24 18.98 -2.37
C LEU A 135 5.65 20.20 -1.55
N LYS A 136 6.90 20.65 -1.69
CA LYS A 136 7.45 21.83 -1.00
C LYS A 136 6.79 23.11 -1.49
N ASP A 137 6.56 23.23 -2.78
CA ASP A 137 5.89 24.37 -3.41
C ASP A 137 4.42 24.42 -2.98
N SER A 138 3.73 23.27 -3.01
CA SER A 138 2.36 23.13 -2.52
C SER A 138 2.23 23.46 -1.02
N LEU A 139 3.20 23.04 -0.20
CA LEU A 139 3.24 23.42 1.21
C LEU A 139 3.47 24.91 1.40
N SER A 140 4.38 25.52 0.63
CA SER A 140 4.65 26.96 0.72
C SER A 140 3.43 27.80 0.34
N LEU A 141 2.69 27.36 -0.69
CA LEU A 141 1.45 28.00 -1.14
C LEU A 141 0.40 27.94 -0.03
N LYS A 142 0.15 26.77 0.55
CA LYS A 142 -0.78 26.63 1.68
C LYS A 142 -0.37 27.44 2.91
N VAL A 143 0.92 27.48 3.23
CA VAL A 143 1.44 28.30 4.34
C VAL A 143 1.26 29.80 4.05
N SER A 144 1.42 30.23 2.80
CA SER A 144 1.22 31.62 2.38
C SER A 144 -0.25 32.04 2.45
N GLU A 145 -1.18 31.15 2.07
CA GLU A 145 -2.63 31.36 2.17
C GLU A 145 -3.10 31.45 3.63
N ILE A 146 -2.57 30.60 4.51
CA ILE A 146 -2.87 30.67 5.95
C ILE A 146 -2.36 32.00 6.54
N ARG A 147 -1.17 32.44 6.15
CA ARG A 147 -0.58 33.70 6.63
C ARG A 147 -1.32 34.95 6.12
N SER A 148 -1.77 34.96 4.87
CA SER A 148 -2.56 36.08 4.33
C SER A 148 -3.94 36.18 5.00
N SER A 149 -4.57 35.04 5.26
CA SER A 149 -5.85 34.95 5.99
C SER A 149 -5.76 35.51 7.41
N LEU A 150 -4.68 35.21 8.13
CA LEU A 150 -4.44 35.72 9.49
C LEU A 150 -4.17 37.23 9.51
N LYS A 151 -3.47 37.78 8.51
CA LYS A 151 -3.25 39.23 8.38
C LYS A 151 -4.53 40.00 8.11
N ASN A 152 -5.38 39.49 7.21
CA ASN A 152 -6.69 40.10 6.90
C ASN A 152 -7.64 40.11 8.11
N THR A 153 -7.50 39.12 9.01
CA THR A 153 -8.31 39.03 10.23
C THR A 153 -7.81 39.99 11.33
N ALA A 154 -6.49 40.21 11.41
CA ALA A 154 -5.90 41.17 12.34
C ALA A 154 -6.12 42.64 11.93
N GLU A 155 -6.11 42.94 10.63
CA GLU A 155 -6.43 44.28 10.13
C GLU A 155 -7.90 44.63 10.34
N LYS A 156 -8.83 43.69 10.13
CA LYS A 156 -10.26 43.91 10.46
C LYS A 156 -10.50 44.21 11.94
N LYS A 157 -9.71 43.65 12.86
CA LYS A 157 -9.80 43.95 14.30
C LYS A 157 -9.19 45.31 14.69
N LYS A 158 -8.24 45.85 13.92
CA LYS A 158 -7.62 47.15 14.20
C LYS A 158 -8.47 48.35 13.75
N VAL A 159 -9.44 48.16 12.86
CA VAL A 159 -10.28 49.23 12.31
C VAL A 159 -11.51 49.57 13.19
N GLN A 160 -11.78 48.81 14.26
CA GLN A 160 -12.99 48.98 15.10
C GLN A 160 -12.80 49.69 16.46
N LEU A 161 -11.68 50.38 16.71
CA LEU A 161 -11.42 51.01 18.03
C LEU A 161 -11.20 52.53 17.97
N SER A 162 -11.85 53.23 17.04
CA SER A 162 -11.69 54.69 16.94
C SER A 162 -12.99 55.37 16.54
N ASP A 163 -14.00 55.31 17.40
CA ASP A 163 -14.93 56.44 17.58
C ASP A 163 -15.86 56.22 18.78
N SER A 164 -15.51 56.77 19.94
CA SER A 164 -16.48 57.28 20.92
C SER A 164 -15.73 58.15 21.93
N SER A 165 -15.51 59.41 21.58
CA SER A 165 -15.13 60.43 22.56
C SER A 165 -16.39 61.01 23.20
N ASP A 166 -16.38 61.05 24.52
CA ASP A 166 -17.34 61.68 25.43
C ASP A 166 -17.72 63.10 25.01
N ASP A 167 -18.98 63.46 25.25
CA ASP A 167 -19.34 64.85 25.55
C ASP A 167 -20.40 64.84 26.66
N GLU A 168 -19.93 65.03 27.90
CA GLU A 168 -20.79 65.39 29.02
C GLU A 168 -21.16 66.87 28.93
N SER A 169 -22.46 67.17 28.97
CA SER A 169 -22.94 68.51 29.32
C SER A 169 -24.22 68.42 30.14
N ASP A 170 -24.06 68.56 31.45
CA ASP A 170 -25.09 69.02 32.37
C ASP A 170 -25.50 70.47 32.02
N LYS A 171 -26.82 70.77 32.00
CA LYS A 171 -27.48 71.79 32.84
C LYS A 171 -28.91 72.18 32.40
N ASP A 172 -29.79 72.14 33.40
CA ASP A 172 -30.81 73.13 33.84
C ASP A 172 -32.04 73.52 32.99
N GLU A 173 -33.21 73.21 33.60
CA GLU A 173 -34.51 73.91 33.73
C GLU A 173 -35.09 74.87 32.65
N ILE A 174 -36.41 74.72 32.35
CA ILE A 174 -37.56 75.63 32.65
C ILE A 174 -38.70 75.47 31.60
N GLY A 175 -39.95 75.31 32.07
CA GLY A 175 -41.24 75.74 31.45
C GLY A 175 -41.79 74.86 30.30
N ASP A 176 -43.03 74.40 30.27
CA ASP A 176 -44.34 74.97 30.68
C ASP A 176 -45.25 73.90 31.34
#